data_AF-A0A9D8TQT5-F1
#
_entry.id   AF-A0A9D8TQT5-F1
#
_cell.length_a   1.000
_cell.length_b   1.000
_cell.length_c   1.000
_cell.angle_alpha   90.00
_cell.angle_beta   90.00
_cell.angle_gamma   90.00
#
_symmetry.space_group_name_H-M   'P 1'
#
loop_
_entity.id
_entity.type
_entity.pdbx_description
1 polymer ?
#
loop_
_entity_poly.entity_id
_entity_poly.type
_entity_poly.pdbx_seq_one_letter_code
_entity_poly.pdbx_strand_id
1 'polypeptide(L)'
;MKQRLERLGEWLRDIFPDIRYRAITDSAPFYEQHFAAASSFMVKGRNNLIRHRDAGSMIFLGELLVDMNLNADGRIITLNLTPESSDGNLLTFTGINPVTGETEEADNPPSPAIACPDKCHRCLDACPTGALNPQKFIVSKCISYLTIEYGGYIPDELWKKIGNRIYGCDTCQLTCSFNRKVSVAADREFADRFGKDFLKLTGLLSLTPEKFR
;
A
#
# COMPACT_ATOMS: atom_id res chain seq x y z
N MET A 1 0.51 2.26 -11.35
CA MET A 1 0.28 0.85 -10.94
C MET A 1 -0.55 0.07 -11.96
N LYS A 2 -1.79 0.45 -12.28
CA LYS A 2 -2.66 -0.27 -13.24
C LYS A 2 -1.96 -0.69 -14.55
N GLN A 3 -1.26 0.23 -15.22
CA GLN A 3 -0.48 -0.09 -16.44
C GLN A 3 0.59 -1.18 -16.24
N ARG A 4 1.12 -1.35 -15.03
CA ARG A 4 2.07 -2.42 -14.71
C ARG A 4 1.37 -3.77 -14.62
N LEU A 5 0.20 -3.80 -14.01
CA LEU A 5 -0.64 -5.00 -13.92
C LEU A 5 -1.17 -5.41 -15.29
N GLU A 6 -1.55 -4.45 -16.15
CA GLU A 6 -1.93 -4.74 -17.54
C GLU A 6 -0.78 -5.39 -18.31
N ARG A 7 0.44 -4.85 -18.21
CA ARG A 7 1.63 -5.45 -18.83
C ARG A 7 1.91 -6.87 -18.31
N LEU A 8 1.72 -7.11 -17.01
CA LEU A 8 1.84 -8.44 -16.43
C LEU A 8 0.78 -9.39 -16.97
N GLY A 9 -0.46 -8.93 -17.09
CA GLY A 9 -1.55 -9.72 -17.67
C GLY A 9 -1.32 -10.09 -19.14
N GLU A 10 -0.88 -9.13 -19.96
CA GLU A 10 -0.53 -9.40 -21.37
C GLU A 10 0.63 -10.41 -21.46
N TRP A 11 1.67 -10.24 -20.64
CA TRP A 11 2.76 -11.22 -20.59
C TRP A 11 2.29 -12.63 -20.19
N LEU A 12 1.34 -12.74 -19.25
CA LEU A 12 0.72 -14.03 -18.91
C LEU A 12 -0.07 -14.61 -20.09
N ARG A 13 -0.75 -13.77 -20.87
CA ARG A 13 -1.52 -14.18 -22.05
C ARG A 13 -0.63 -14.72 -23.17
N ASP A 14 0.57 -14.17 -23.33
CA ASP A 14 1.56 -14.70 -24.29
C ASP A 14 1.98 -16.14 -23.97
N ILE A 15 1.99 -16.51 -22.68
CA ILE A 15 2.33 -17.85 -22.19
C ILE A 15 1.10 -18.76 -22.16
N PHE A 16 -0.06 -18.21 -21.76
CA PHE A 16 -1.32 -18.91 -21.59
C PHE A 16 -2.41 -18.20 -22.42
N PRO A 17 -2.56 -18.55 -23.71
CA PRO A 17 -3.40 -17.79 -24.65
C PRO A 17 -4.86 -17.61 -24.22
N ASP A 18 -5.41 -18.59 -23.49
CA ASP A 18 -6.80 -18.59 -23.04
C ASP A 18 -7.02 -17.92 -21.67
N ILE A 19 -5.96 -17.41 -21.03
CA ILE A 19 -6.08 -16.81 -19.70
C ILE A 19 -6.92 -15.53 -19.74
N ARG A 20 -7.88 -15.44 -18.82
CA ARG A 20 -8.60 -14.20 -18.56
C ARG A 20 -8.03 -13.56 -17.31
N TYR A 21 -7.80 -12.25 -17.38
CA TYR A 21 -7.32 -11.49 -16.24
C TYR A 21 -8.05 -10.15 -16.10
N ARG A 22 -7.96 -9.56 -14.90
CA ARG A 22 -8.44 -8.21 -14.61
C ARG A 22 -7.46 -7.51 -13.66
N ALA A 23 -6.90 -6.39 -14.10
CA ALA A 23 -6.10 -5.51 -13.25
C ALA A 23 -7.01 -4.67 -12.34
N ILE A 24 -6.69 -4.64 -11.05
CA ILE A 24 -7.41 -3.92 -10.01
C ILE A 24 -6.43 -3.03 -9.23
N THR A 25 -6.86 -1.79 -8.99
CA THR A 25 -6.19 -0.81 -8.12
C THR A 25 -7.27 0.13 -7.59
N ASP A 26 -7.41 0.34 -6.28
CA ASP A 26 -8.14 1.38 -5.49
C ASP A 26 -9.57 1.82 -5.95
N SER A 27 -10.06 1.32 -7.08
CA SER A 27 -11.22 1.80 -7.83
C SER A 27 -12.25 0.69 -8.05
N ALA A 28 -11.95 -0.52 -7.58
CA ALA A 28 -12.87 -1.65 -7.58
C ALA A 28 -13.15 -2.07 -6.13
N PRO A 29 -14.32 -2.69 -5.85
CA PRO A 29 -14.67 -3.18 -4.52
C PRO A 29 -13.90 -4.47 -4.19
N PHE A 30 -12.58 -4.36 -4.12
CA PHE A 30 -11.66 -5.44 -3.79
C PHE A 30 -10.86 -5.04 -2.55
N TYR A 31 -10.86 -5.88 -1.52
CA TYR A 31 -10.18 -5.53 -0.27
C TYR A 31 -8.70 -5.92 -0.31
N GLU A 32 -7.94 -5.11 -1.05
CA GLU A 32 -6.50 -5.22 -1.31
C GLU A 32 -5.68 -5.59 -0.06
N GLN A 33 -5.96 -4.90 1.05
CA GLN A 33 -5.24 -5.11 2.31
C GLN A 33 -5.39 -6.52 2.88
N HIS A 34 -6.54 -7.18 2.69
CA HIS A 34 -6.75 -8.53 3.19
C HIS A 34 -5.84 -9.53 2.48
N PHE A 35 -5.80 -9.47 1.15
CA PHE A 35 -4.96 -10.35 0.35
C PHE A 35 -3.48 -10.06 0.55
N ALA A 36 -3.11 -8.80 0.68
CA ALA A 36 -1.74 -8.42 1.02
C ALA A 36 -1.32 -8.98 2.39
N ALA A 37 -2.17 -8.87 3.42
CA ALA A 37 -1.89 -9.43 4.75
C ALA A 37 -1.91 -10.97 4.81
N ALA A 38 -2.50 -11.64 3.82
CA ALA A 38 -2.45 -13.08 3.69
C ALA A 38 -1.07 -13.57 3.19
N SER A 39 -0.22 -12.67 2.70
CA SER A 39 1.18 -12.97 2.39
C SER A 39 2.04 -13.00 3.66
N SER A 40 3.14 -13.77 3.68
CA SER A 40 3.99 -13.90 4.87
C SER A 40 4.88 -12.72 5.21
N PHE A 41 5.06 -11.79 4.27
CA PHE A 41 6.04 -10.72 4.34
C PHE A 41 5.38 -9.34 4.49
N MET A 42 4.05 -9.31 4.54
CA MET A 42 3.27 -8.12 4.85
C MET A 42 2.43 -8.29 6.12
N VAL A 43 2.28 -7.20 6.88
CA VAL A 43 1.47 -7.20 8.10
C VAL A 43 0.70 -5.89 8.24
N LYS A 44 -0.53 -5.97 8.76
CA LYS A 44 -1.33 -4.79 9.10
C LYS A 44 -0.77 -4.12 10.37
N GLY A 45 -0.44 -2.84 10.26
CA GLY A 45 0.01 -2.01 11.38
C GLY A 45 -1.16 -1.48 12.23
N ARG A 46 -0.84 -0.93 13.41
CA ARG A 46 -1.82 -0.25 14.29
C ARG A 46 -2.42 1.02 13.65
N ASN A 47 -1.78 1.56 12.62
CA ASN A 47 -2.30 2.65 11.80
C ASN A 47 -3.26 2.18 10.69
N ASN A 48 -3.65 0.91 10.68
CA ASN A 48 -4.49 0.26 9.65
C ASN A 48 -3.89 0.17 8.24
N LEU A 49 -2.59 0.42 8.09
CA LEU A 49 -1.90 0.26 6.81
C LEU A 49 -1.18 -1.07 6.74
N ILE A 50 -1.10 -1.63 5.53
CA ILE A 50 -0.24 -2.77 5.24
C ILE A 50 1.21 -2.32 5.21
N ARG A 51 2.09 -3.15 5.75
CA ARG A 51 3.53 -2.89 5.81
C ARG A 51 4.29 -4.08 5.26
N HIS A 52 5.12 -3.81 4.26
CA HIS A 52 6.21 -4.69 3.86
C HIS A 52 7.35 -4.61 4.89
N ARG A 53 8.06 -5.72 5.13
CA ARG A 53 9.19 -5.74 6.07
C ARG A 53 10.27 -4.71 5.71
N ASP A 54 10.70 -4.71 4.46
CA ASP A 54 11.86 -3.92 4.01
C ASP A 54 11.45 -2.58 3.38
N ALA A 55 10.17 -2.42 3.01
CA ALA A 55 9.65 -1.22 2.34
C ALA A 55 8.65 -0.42 3.19
N GLY A 56 8.32 -0.90 4.40
CA GLY A 56 7.38 -0.25 5.28
C GLY A 56 5.97 -0.15 4.67
N SER A 57 5.23 0.91 5.01
CA SER A 57 3.89 1.19 4.49
C SER A 57 3.88 2.19 3.32
N MET A 58 5.03 2.63 2.83
CA MET A 58 5.13 3.59 1.72
C MET A 58 5.14 2.84 0.39
N ILE A 59 4.14 1.98 0.21
CA ILE A 59 4.00 1.06 -0.92
C ILE A 59 2.63 1.27 -1.57
N PHE A 60 2.56 1.03 -2.88
CA PHE A 60 1.29 0.92 -3.58
C PHE A 60 0.87 -0.55 -3.64
N LEU A 61 -0.41 -0.80 -3.44
CA LEU A 61 -1.02 -2.12 -3.67
C LEU A 61 -1.69 -2.16 -5.04
N GLY A 62 -1.92 -3.36 -5.53
CA GLY A 62 -2.60 -3.62 -6.77
C GLY A 62 -2.64 -5.11 -7.04
N GLU A 63 -3.73 -5.57 -7.65
CA GLU A 63 -4.03 -6.99 -7.81
C GLU A 63 -4.30 -7.31 -9.27
N LEU A 64 -3.83 -8.48 -9.68
CA LEU A 64 -4.19 -9.07 -10.97
C LEU A 64 -5.03 -10.31 -10.68
N LEU A 65 -6.33 -10.22 -10.90
CA LEU A 65 -7.20 -11.39 -10.86
C LEU A 65 -6.99 -12.20 -12.14
N VAL A 66 -6.85 -13.51 -12.01
CA VAL A 66 -6.75 -14.45 -13.13
C VAL A 66 -7.74 -15.58 -12.91
N ASP A 67 -8.21 -16.20 -13.99
CA ASP A 67 -9.07 -17.38 -13.93
C ASP A 67 -8.29 -18.71 -13.91
N MET A 68 -6.97 -18.62 -13.88
CA MET A 68 -6.08 -19.75 -13.66
C MET A 68 -6.04 -20.13 -12.17
N ASN A 69 -6.18 -21.41 -11.88
CA ASN A 69 -5.92 -21.91 -10.54
C ASN A 69 -4.41 -21.97 -10.28
N LEU A 70 -3.87 -20.91 -9.69
CA LEU A 70 -2.46 -20.84 -9.29
C LEU A 70 -2.13 -21.69 -8.05
N ASN A 71 -3.16 -22.12 -7.32
CA ASN A 71 -3.05 -22.74 -6.00
C ASN A 71 -3.80 -24.08 -5.98
N ALA A 72 -3.40 -25.02 -6.85
CA ALA A 72 -4.05 -26.35 -6.93
C ALA A 72 -4.03 -27.11 -5.59
N ASP A 73 -3.11 -26.77 -4.69
CA ASP A 73 -2.95 -27.29 -3.32
C ASP A 73 -3.41 -26.31 -2.22
N GLY A 74 -3.98 -25.15 -2.59
CA GLY A 74 -4.47 -24.13 -1.65
C GLY A 74 -3.41 -23.21 -1.05
N ARG A 75 -2.15 -23.26 -1.50
CA ARG A 75 -1.06 -22.44 -0.95
C ARG A 75 -0.99 -21.06 -1.60
N ILE A 76 -0.67 -20.01 -0.83
CA ILE A 76 -0.30 -18.70 -1.36
C ILE A 76 1.17 -18.75 -1.78
N ILE A 77 1.41 -18.65 -3.09
CA ILE A 77 2.76 -18.55 -3.64
C ILE A 77 3.19 -17.08 -3.64
N THR A 78 4.28 -16.79 -2.96
CA THR A 78 4.95 -15.50 -2.97
C THR A 78 6.10 -15.52 -3.97
N LEU A 79 6.15 -14.51 -4.83
CA LEU A 79 7.26 -14.26 -5.74
C LEU A 79 7.93 -12.95 -5.36
N ASN A 80 9.25 -12.97 -5.11
CA ASN A 80 10.03 -11.76 -4.90
C ASN A 80 10.99 -11.54 -6.06
N LEU A 81 11.04 -10.30 -6.54
CA LEU A 81 12.07 -9.84 -7.46
C LEU A 81 13.24 -9.32 -6.63
N THR A 82 14.35 -10.06 -6.57
CA THR A 82 15.59 -9.55 -6.00
C THR A 82 16.38 -8.81 -7.08
N PRO A 83 16.90 -7.60 -6.81
CA PRO A 83 17.66 -6.85 -7.82
C PRO A 83 19.03 -7.45 -8.19
N GLU A 84 19.49 -8.51 -7.52
CA GLU A 84 20.87 -8.99 -7.57
C GLU A 84 20.98 -10.53 -7.64
N SER A 85 20.41 -11.17 -8.66
CA SER A 85 20.91 -12.49 -9.05
C SER A 85 21.82 -12.35 -10.27
N SER A 86 23.09 -12.71 -10.10
CA SER A 86 24.11 -12.79 -11.15
C SER A 86 23.76 -13.78 -12.27
N ASP A 87 22.76 -14.61 -12.05
CA ASP A 87 22.48 -15.80 -12.86
C ASP A 87 21.23 -15.64 -13.74
N GLY A 88 20.64 -14.42 -13.79
CA GLY A 88 19.49 -14.12 -14.64
C GLY A 88 18.14 -14.69 -14.16
N ASN A 89 18.12 -15.44 -13.05
CA ASN A 89 16.89 -15.92 -12.41
C ASN A 89 16.37 -14.87 -11.41
N LEU A 90 15.40 -14.06 -11.85
CA LEU A 90 14.87 -12.91 -11.08
C LEU A 90 13.85 -13.27 -9.99
N LEU A 91 13.46 -14.54 -9.82
CA LEU A 91 12.30 -14.92 -9.00
C LEU A 91 12.67 -15.92 -7.91
N THR A 92 12.46 -15.55 -6.65
CA THR A 92 12.45 -16.50 -5.53
C THR A 92 11.00 -16.87 -5.18
N PHE A 93 10.74 -18.17 -5.04
CA PHE A 93 9.42 -18.74 -4.76
C PHE A 93 9.29 -19.02 -3.27
N THR A 94 8.16 -18.73 -2.66
CA THR A 94 7.83 -19.25 -1.32
C THR A 94 6.36 -19.64 -1.29
N GLY A 95 6.07 -20.93 -1.18
CA GLY A 95 4.72 -21.45 -1.00
C GLY A 95 4.36 -21.48 0.48
N ILE A 96 3.26 -20.84 0.85
CA ILE A 96 2.74 -20.84 2.23
C ILE A 96 1.31 -21.29 2.19
N ASN A 97 0.99 -22.34 2.93
CA ASN A 97 -0.39 -22.73 3.11
C ASN A 97 -1.08 -21.75 4.09
N PRO A 98 -2.05 -20.93 3.66
CA PRO A 98 -2.71 -19.96 4.53
C PRO A 98 -3.64 -20.61 5.57
N VAL A 99 -3.96 -21.91 5.41
CA VAL A 99 -4.82 -22.68 6.32
C VAL A 99 -4.00 -23.43 7.36
N THR A 100 -2.86 -24.02 6.97
CA THR A 100 -2.03 -24.83 7.87
C THR A 100 -0.81 -24.09 8.43
N GLY A 101 -0.40 -22.97 7.79
CA GLY A 101 0.81 -22.23 8.14
C GLY A 101 2.11 -22.92 7.71
N GLU A 102 2.03 -24.06 7.02
CA GLU A 102 3.18 -24.80 6.51
C GLU A 102 3.88 -24.02 5.38
N THR A 103 5.19 -23.88 5.50
CA THR A 103 6.08 -23.24 4.53
C THR A 103 6.95 -24.31 3.89
N GLU A 104 6.96 -24.42 2.56
CA GLU A 104 8.01 -25.19 1.87
C GLU A 104 9.28 -24.34 1.78
N GLU A 105 10.44 -24.95 2.05
CA GLU A 105 11.74 -24.29 2.02
C GLU A 105 12.03 -23.74 0.61
N ALA A 106 12.04 -22.43 0.52
CA ALA A 106 12.55 -21.70 -0.63
C ALA A 106 14.07 -21.67 -0.60
N ASP A 107 14.74 -21.67 -1.77
CA ASP A 107 16.19 -21.41 -1.87
C ASP A 107 16.58 -19.99 -1.37
N ASN A 108 15.62 -19.12 -1.06
CA ASN A 108 15.82 -17.86 -0.33
C ASN A 108 14.45 -17.27 0.11
N PRO A 109 13.86 -17.68 1.26
CA PRO A 109 12.53 -17.23 1.61
C PRO A 109 12.53 -15.72 1.94
N PRO A 110 11.47 -14.97 1.59
CA PRO A 110 11.33 -13.60 2.05
C PRO A 110 11.31 -13.61 3.56
N SER A 111 12.02 -12.65 4.15
CA SER A 111 12.02 -12.55 5.59
C SER A 111 10.60 -12.25 6.10
N PRO A 112 10.17 -12.89 7.20
CA PRO A 112 8.80 -12.80 7.68
C PRO A 112 8.45 -11.37 8.10
N ALA A 113 7.16 -11.02 7.97
CA ALA A 113 6.65 -9.74 8.39
C ALA A 113 6.89 -9.51 9.89
N ILE A 114 7.27 -8.29 10.25
CA ILE A 114 7.54 -7.92 11.65
C ILE A 114 6.31 -7.23 12.24
N ALA A 115 5.67 -7.88 13.21
CA ALA A 115 4.53 -7.33 13.94
C ALA A 115 4.89 -6.03 14.68
N CYS A 116 3.88 -5.20 14.95
CA CYS A 116 4.08 -4.00 15.76
C CYS A 116 4.33 -4.40 17.22
N PRO A 117 5.38 -3.89 17.91
CA PRO A 117 5.61 -4.21 19.32
C PRO A 117 4.40 -3.85 20.20
N ASP A 118 4.15 -4.63 21.25
CA ASP A 118 2.96 -4.49 22.08
C ASP A 118 2.80 -3.11 22.72
N LYS A 119 3.92 -2.51 23.13
CA LYS A 119 3.97 -1.17 23.75
C LYS A 119 4.00 -0.02 22.74
N CYS A 120 3.96 -0.29 21.43
CA CYS A 120 4.05 0.76 20.42
C CYS A 120 2.71 1.48 20.23
N HIS A 121 2.72 2.80 20.41
CA HIS A 121 1.55 3.67 20.28
C HIS A 121 1.81 4.93 19.43
N ARG A 122 3.00 5.04 18.80
CA ARG A 122 3.47 6.22 18.05
C ARG A 122 2.44 6.80 17.06
N CYS A 123 1.79 5.94 16.28
CA CYS A 123 0.80 6.36 15.28
C CYS A 123 -0.55 6.75 15.89
N LEU A 124 -0.90 6.15 17.03
CA LEU A 124 -2.11 6.48 17.80
C LEU A 124 -1.93 7.87 18.43
N ASP A 125 -0.80 8.08 19.12
CA ASP A 125 -0.50 9.35 19.80
C ASP A 125 -0.35 10.52 18.81
N ALA A 126 0.25 10.26 17.64
CA ALA A 126 0.47 11.28 16.63
C ALA A 126 -0.79 11.63 15.81
N CYS A 127 -1.87 10.83 15.90
CA CYS A 127 -3.07 11.06 15.11
C CYS A 127 -3.79 12.34 15.58
N PRO A 128 -3.84 13.43 14.78
CA PRO A 128 -4.29 14.73 15.30
C PRO A 128 -5.74 14.73 15.79
N THR A 129 -6.57 13.94 15.13
CA THR A 129 -8.02 13.87 15.36
C THR A 129 -8.42 12.72 16.27
N GLY A 130 -7.49 11.85 16.69
CA GLY A 130 -7.80 10.62 17.41
C GLY A 130 -8.59 9.61 16.59
N ALA A 131 -8.54 9.72 15.25
CA ALA A 131 -9.15 8.75 14.35
C ALA A 131 -8.57 7.34 14.57
N LEU A 132 -7.25 7.28 14.76
CA LEU A 132 -6.55 6.10 15.25
C LEU A 132 -6.58 6.10 16.78
N ASN A 133 -7.23 5.11 17.38
CA ASN A 133 -7.21 4.88 18.82
C ASN A 133 -7.15 3.38 19.12
N PRO A 134 -6.80 2.98 20.36
CA PRO A 134 -6.61 1.57 20.70
C PRO A 134 -7.84 0.68 20.52
N GLN A 135 -9.06 1.24 20.59
CA GLN A 135 -10.30 0.48 20.54
C GLN A 135 -10.78 0.25 19.11
N LYS A 136 -10.76 1.29 18.28
CA LYS A 136 -11.24 1.22 16.89
C LYS A 136 -10.71 2.34 16.02
N PHE A 137 -10.61 2.09 14.73
CA PHE A 137 -10.42 3.15 13.76
C PHE A 137 -11.74 3.90 13.50
N ILE A 138 -11.74 5.21 13.66
CA ILE A 138 -12.89 6.08 13.42
C ILE A 138 -12.68 6.83 12.12
N VAL A 139 -13.15 6.25 11.02
CA VAL A 139 -12.96 6.77 9.64
C VAL A 139 -13.44 8.21 9.51
N SER A 140 -14.60 8.55 10.09
CA SER A 140 -15.18 9.90 10.05
C SER A 140 -14.34 10.98 10.72
N LYS A 141 -13.29 10.62 11.46
CA LYS A 141 -12.30 11.56 12.02
C LYS A 141 -10.98 11.57 11.26
N CYS A 142 -10.75 10.63 10.35
CA CYS A 142 -9.48 10.52 9.64
C CYS A 142 -9.30 11.71 8.70
N ILE A 143 -8.20 12.46 8.84
CA ILE A 143 -7.93 13.62 7.96
C ILE A 143 -7.85 13.20 6.48
N SER A 144 -7.31 12.01 6.19
CA SER A 144 -7.29 11.50 4.82
C SER A 144 -8.71 11.34 4.24
N TYR A 145 -9.60 10.66 4.99
CA TYR A 145 -11.02 10.55 4.60
C TYR A 145 -11.69 11.92 4.45
N LEU A 146 -11.48 12.81 5.43
CA LEU A 146 -12.08 14.15 5.43
C LEU A 146 -11.66 15.02 4.23
N THR A 147 -10.45 14.82 3.70
CA THR A 147 -9.90 15.63 2.61
C THR A 147 -10.01 15.00 1.22
N ILE A 148 -10.25 13.70 1.14
CA ILE A 148 -10.32 12.96 -0.13
C ILE A 148 -11.76 12.56 -0.46
N GLU A 149 -12.49 12.01 0.52
CA GLU A 149 -13.76 11.29 0.28
C GLU A 149 -14.98 12.01 0.85
N TYR A 150 -14.81 12.76 1.95
CA TYR A 150 -15.93 13.40 2.62
C TYR A 150 -16.41 14.63 1.84
N GLY A 151 -17.57 14.52 1.18
CA GLY A 151 -18.17 15.61 0.41
C GLY A 151 -18.91 16.68 1.24
N GLY A 152 -18.90 16.58 2.57
CA GLY A 152 -19.60 17.51 3.47
C GLY A 152 -18.70 18.61 4.04
N TYR A 153 -19.30 19.49 4.85
CA TYR A 153 -18.54 20.48 5.61
C TYR A 153 -17.86 19.81 6.81
N ILE A 154 -16.52 19.91 6.89
CA ILE A 154 -15.75 19.32 7.98
C ILE A 154 -16.08 20.06 9.30
N PRO A 155 -16.47 19.35 10.37
CA PRO A 155 -16.77 19.98 11.66
C PRO A 155 -15.65 20.86 12.19
N ASP A 156 -15.98 22.02 12.77
CA ASP A 156 -15.02 23.02 13.25
C ASP A 156 -13.98 22.45 14.24
N GLU A 157 -14.37 21.47 15.06
CA GLU A 157 -13.48 20.78 16.00
C GLU A 157 -12.38 19.96 15.32
N LEU A 158 -12.65 19.43 14.12
CA LEU A 158 -11.71 18.68 13.29
C LEU A 158 -10.94 19.60 12.35
N TRP A 159 -11.58 20.66 11.84
CA TRP A 159 -10.98 21.63 10.91
C TRP A 159 -9.67 22.22 11.46
N LYS A 160 -9.67 22.66 12.73
CA LYS A 160 -8.46 23.21 13.39
C LYS A 160 -7.30 22.21 13.45
N LYS A 161 -7.58 20.90 13.40
CA LYS A 161 -6.59 19.81 13.48
C LYS A 161 -6.06 19.37 12.13
N ILE A 162 -6.69 19.78 11.02
CA ILE A 162 -6.22 19.49 9.65
C ILE A 162 -4.92 20.26 9.36
N GLY A 163 -4.80 21.47 9.88
CA GLY A 163 -3.64 22.35 9.65
C GLY A 163 -3.64 22.87 8.22
N ASN A 164 -2.50 22.75 7.53
CA ASN A 164 -2.33 23.18 6.14
C ASN A 164 -2.47 22.02 5.12
N ARG A 165 -3.03 20.88 5.54
CA ARG A 165 -3.26 19.72 4.65
C ARG A 165 -4.47 20.00 3.77
N ILE A 166 -4.27 19.87 2.46
CA ILE A 166 -5.33 20.08 1.46
C ILE A 166 -5.82 18.73 0.91
N TYR A 167 -4.93 17.74 0.84
CA TYR A 167 -5.21 16.41 0.32
C TYR A 167 -4.42 15.36 1.12
N GLY A 168 -5.11 14.38 1.70
CA GLY A 168 -4.49 13.27 2.42
C GLY A 168 -3.88 13.63 3.78
N CYS A 169 -3.31 12.61 4.43
CA CYS A 169 -2.60 12.76 5.70
C CYS A 169 -1.64 11.60 5.96
N ASP A 170 -0.34 11.89 5.94
CA ASP A 170 0.70 10.86 6.13
C ASP A 170 1.22 10.76 7.57
N THR A 171 0.64 11.51 8.52
CA THR A 171 1.16 11.64 9.90
C THR A 171 1.41 10.27 10.57
N CYS A 172 0.49 9.31 10.38
CA CYS A 172 0.61 7.97 10.97
C CYS A 172 1.65 7.08 10.27
N GLN A 173 1.99 7.35 9.00
CA GLN A 173 3.09 6.71 8.27
C GLN A 173 4.43 7.33 8.66
N LEU A 174 4.52 8.67 8.67
CA LEU A 174 5.76 9.40 8.95
C LEU A 174 6.30 9.14 10.36
N THR A 175 5.42 8.95 11.36
CA THR A 175 5.85 8.62 12.73
C THR A 175 6.20 7.13 12.94
N CYS A 176 5.82 6.27 11.99
CA CYS A 176 6.00 4.83 12.11
C CYS A 176 7.49 4.47 11.98
N SER A 177 8.04 3.80 12.99
CA SER A 177 9.46 3.39 13.01
C SER A 177 9.84 2.47 11.85
N PHE A 178 8.88 1.72 11.31
CA PHE A 178 9.09 0.83 10.18
C PHE A 178 9.30 1.56 8.85
N ASN A 179 8.96 2.84 8.76
CA ASN A 179 9.23 3.66 7.58
C ASN A 179 10.57 4.41 7.68
N ARG A 180 11.24 4.38 8.84
CA ARG A 180 12.46 5.18 9.09
C ARG A 180 13.68 4.71 8.28
N LYS A 181 13.80 3.40 8.06
CA LYS A 181 14.97 2.77 7.43
C LYS A 181 14.70 2.27 6.02
N VAL A 182 13.52 2.58 5.47
CA VAL A 182 13.15 2.14 4.14
C VAL A 182 13.95 2.94 3.12
N SER A 183 14.71 2.24 2.27
CA SER A 183 15.17 2.85 1.03
C SER A 183 13.92 3.01 0.16
N VAL A 184 13.52 4.25 -0.09
CA VAL A 184 12.50 4.50 -1.11
C VAL A 184 13.15 4.05 -2.41
N ALA A 185 12.78 2.88 -2.91
CA ALA A 185 13.13 2.45 -4.24
C ALA A 185 12.57 3.54 -5.16
N ALA A 186 13.47 4.42 -5.63
CA ALA A 186 13.15 5.55 -6.47
C ALA A 186 12.80 4.98 -7.84
N ASP A 187 11.63 4.39 -7.93
CA ASP A 187 11.02 4.14 -9.22
C ASP A 187 11.08 5.46 -9.98
N ARG A 188 11.67 5.43 -11.17
CA ARG A 188 11.87 6.64 -11.97
C ARG A 188 10.55 7.37 -12.22
N GLU A 189 9.43 6.63 -12.25
CA GLU A 189 8.09 7.19 -12.40
C GLU A 189 7.64 8.03 -11.20
N PHE A 190 8.21 7.79 -10.01
CA PHE A 190 7.94 8.53 -8.78
C PHE A 190 9.08 9.49 -8.39
N ALA A 191 10.27 9.32 -8.96
CA ALA A 191 11.48 10.11 -8.67
C ALA A 191 11.35 11.60 -9.06
N ASP A 192 10.42 11.96 -9.94
CA ASP A 192 10.27 13.33 -10.48
C ASP A 192 8.86 13.93 -10.29
N ARG A 193 7.91 13.21 -9.66
CA ARG A 193 6.54 13.74 -9.46
C ARG A 193 6.44 14.78 -8.35
N PHE A 194 7.41 14.80 -7.44
CA PHE A 194 7.50 15.80 -6.37
C PHE A 194 8.50 16.92 -6.69
N GLY A 195 9.01 16.94 -7.93
CA GLY A 195 9.81 18.02 -8.46
C GLY A 195 8.92 19.19 -8.90
N LYS A 196 9.05 20.31 -8.17
CA LYS A 196 8.68 21.69 -8.51
C LYS A 196 7.34 22.20 -7.93
N ASP A 197 7.52 23.07 -6.93
CA ASP A 197 6.58 24.09 -6.44
C ASP A 197 5.15 23.65 -6.15
N PHE A 198 4.93 23.17 -4.92
CA PHE A 198 3.59 23.23 -4.34
C PHE A 198 3.06 24.66 -4.51
N LEU A 199 1.94 24.81 -5.21
CA LEU A 199 1.26 26.08 -5.32
C LEU A 199 1.02 26.62 -3.90
N LYS A 200 1.37 27.88 -3.67
CA LYS A 200 0.91 28.60 -2.47
C LYS A 200 -0.61 28.50 -2.41
N LEU A 201 -1.18 28.50 -1.20
CA LEU A 201 -2.64 28.46 -1.02
C LEU A 201 -3.36 29.54 -1.84
N THR A 202 -2.79 30.75 -1.92
CA THR A 202 -3.32 31.84 -2.76
C THR A 202 -3.32 31.51 -4.25
N GLY A 203 -2.32 30.76 -4.73
CA GLY A 203 -2.25 30.27 -6.10
C GLY A 203 -3.35 29.23 -6.38
N LEU A 204 -3.57 28.29 -5.46
CA LEU A 204 -4.65 27.31 -5.56
C LEU A 204 -6.03 27.97 -5.62
N LEU A 205 -6.27 28.98 -4.77
CA LEU A 205 -7.52 29.74 -4.76
C LEU A 205 -7.77 30.55 -6.06
N SER A 206 -6.73 30.77 -6.86
CA SER A 206 -6.80 31.53 -8.11
C SER A 206 -6.90 30.63 -9.35
N LEU A 207 -7.01 29.31 -9.19
CA LEU A 207 -7.11 28.37 -10.30
C LEU A 207 -8.50 28.43 -10.95
N THR A 208 -8.50 28.38 -12.28
CA THR A 208 -9.72 28.08 -13.05
C THR A 208 -9.83 26.56 -13.25
N PRO A 209 -11.02 26.02 -13.57
CA PRO A 209 -11.17 24.59 -13.87
C PRO A 209 -10.24 24.09 -15.00
N GLU A 210 -9.87 24.95 -15.93
CA GLU A 210 -8.94 24.64 -17.02
C GLU A 210 -7.48 24.58 -16.54
N LYS A 211 -7.11 25.43 -15.57
CA LYS A 211 -5.76 25.44 -15.00
C LYS A 211 -5.55 24.35 -13.94
N PHE A 212 -6.64 23.85 -13.36
CA PHE A 212 -6.59 22.76 -12.38
C PHE A 212 -6.45 21.39 -13.03
N ARG A 213 -7.06 21.19 -14.21
CA ARG A 213 -6.99 19.95 -14.99
C ARG A 213 -5.63 19.77 -15.65
#